data_AF-A0A6N2UW25-F1
#
_entry.id   AF-A0A6N2UW25-F1
#
_cell.length_a   1.000
_cell.length_b   1.000
_cell.length_c   1.000
_cell.angle_alpha   90.00
_cell.angle_beta   90.00
_cell.angle_gamma   90.00
#
_symmetry.space_group_name_H-M   'P 1'
#
loop_
_entity.id
_entity.type
_entity.pdbx_description
1 polymer ?
#
loop_
_entity_poly.entity_id
_entity_poly.type
_entity_poly.pdbx_seq_one_letter_code
_entity_poly.pdbx_strand_id
1 'polypeptide(L)'
;MKLTLSILSCLTGLSTLAPMGWAATHEITTKNFHITLLGNGDGPADWMGTRDWSDDQIAAVTTTLNIWDDTFRNTASRKIEATISWGALEEGVLAGSFSNYVEYDGENYNAATSTEVIWKEGEDVVLEEGEMDFRLQFNPVYGFSTGNTTPQNATDFISVLLHEIGHNVGFNSLNDTGTYGEYYTIWDSLITDAQGNHPGDAGFNYQTGVSYTIGSGGLTVYNPFVFAPGSSMSHVDAASDPNALMQYSIGEGIQRRNPSDQEKALLAEMGWVLKDDPTYYASVDGASITDQIDLNFFTSVLVNRNMTIDPGEGATIVLPSLRGDKAEYNVTIHCGESADRQSLQHRHGLHLRRRGHRQ
;
A
#
# COMPACT_ATOMS: atom_id res chain seq x y z
N MET A 1 -16.11 -8.47 -20.97
CA MET A 1 -15.18 -7.52 -21.62
C MET A 1 -14.09 -7.21 -20.58
N LYS A 2 -12.79 -7.33 -20.89
CA LYS A 2 -11.71 -7.02 -19.93
C LYS A 2 -11.36 -5.53 -20.10
N LEU A 3 -11.39 -4.76 -19.01
CA LEU A 3 -11.15 -3.31 -18.98
C LEU A 3 -9.81 -3.06 -18.26
N THR A 4 -8.95 -2.23 -18.84
CA THR A 4 -7.53 -2.04 -18.45
C THR A 4 -7.38 -0.80 -17.58
N LEU A 5 -6.66 -0.88 -16.46
CA LEU A 5 -6.40 0.24 -15.57
C LEU A 5 -5.05 0.91 -15.89
N SER A 6 -5.02 2.21 -16.17
CA SER A 6 -3.80 2.95 -16.55
C SER A 6 -3.55 4.16 -15.66
N ILE A 7 -2.37 4.21 -15.05
CA ILE A 7 -1.76 5.35 -14.35
C ILE A 7 -1.16 6.32 -15.38
N LEU A 8 -1.48 7.62 -15.28
CA LEU A 8 -0.90 8.68 -16.13
C LEU A 8 -0.18 9.69 -15.23
N SER A 9 1.15 9.78 -15.30
CA SER A 9 1.92 10.83 -14.64
C SER A 9 2.03 12.04 -15.57
N CYS A 10 1.56 13.22 -15.15
CA CYS A 10 1.81 14.45 -15.90
C CYS A 10 2.04 15.62 -14.94
N LEU A 11 3.08 16.41 -15.24
CA LEU A 11 3.58 17.51 -14.42
C LEU A 11 3.16 18.87 -15.02
N THR A 12 2.75 19.77 -14.13
CA THR A 12 2.71 21.26 -14.21
C THR A 12 1.50 21.98 -14.82
N GLY A 13 1.03 23.00 -14.07
CA GLY A 13 0.37 24.20 -14.65
C GLY A 13 -0.65 24.94 -13.78
N LEU A 14 -0.23 25.56 -12.66
CA LEU A 14 -1.07 26.40 -11.79
C LEU A 14 -1.74 27.58 -12.53
N SER A 15 -3.06 27.78 -12.35
CA SER A 15 -3.66 29.12 -12.46
C SER A 15 -4.84 29.31 -11.51
N THR A 16 -4.81 30.43 -10.80
CA THR A 16 -5.75 30.84 -9.75
C THR A 16 -6.97 31.56 -10.34
N LEU A 17 -8.15 31.33 -9.75
CA LEU A 17 -9.14 32.37 -9.38
C LEU A 17 -10.38 31.76 -8.69
N ALA A 18 -10.71 32.31 -7.52
CA ALA A 18 -11.83 31.97 -6.63
C ALA A 18 -13.16 32.65 -7.04
N PRO A 19 -14.21 32.66 -6.19
CA PRO A 19 -15.13 31.57 -5.89
C PRO A 19 -16.57 31.93 -6.30
N MET A 20 -17.39 30.99 -6.77
CA MET A 20 -18.85 31.22 -6.83
C MET A 20 -19.66 29.92 -6.96
N GLY A 21 -20.39 29.59 -5.87
CA GLY A 21 -21.52 28.66 -5.88
C GLY A 21 -21.24 27.27 -5.29
N TRP A 22 -21.12 27.15 -3.97
CA TRP A 22 -20.98 25.85 -3.29
C TRP A 22 -22.23 24.97 -3.49
N ALA A 23 -22.06 23.86 -4.22
CA ALA A 23 -22.89 22.68 -4.17
C ALA A 23 -22.06 21.49 -4.70
N ALA A 24 -21.48 20.58 -3.93
CA ALA A 24 -21.16 20.54 -2.51
C ALA A 24 -19.93 19.61 -2.41
N THR A 25 -18.73 20.17 -2.25
CA THR A 25 -17.56 19.39 -1.82
C THR A 25 -17.91 18.62 -0.56
N HIS A 26 -17.75 17.30 -0.60
CA HIS A 26 -18.02 16.45 0.56
C HIS A 26 -16.69 15.99 1.17
N GLU A 27 -16.49 16.29 2.45
CA GLU A 27 -15.29 15.91 3.18
C GLU A 27 -15.54 14.65 4.00
N ILE A 28 -14.66 13.67 3.87
CA ILE A 28 -14.70 12.41 4.60
C ILE A 28 -13.43 12.29 5.44
N THR A 29 -13.59 12.14 6.75
CA THR A 29 -12.46 11.86 7.65
C THR A 29 -12.59 10.48 8.26
N THR A 30 -11.54 9.66 8.15
CA THR A 30 -11.43 8.38 8.87
C THR A 30 -10.22 8.40 9.80
N LYS A 31 -9.66 7.25 10.20
CA LYS A 31 -8.52 7.20 11.12
C LYS A 31 -7.27 7.81 10.50
N ASN A 32 -6.91 7.46 9.27
CA ASN A 32 -5.69 7.99 8.63
C ASN A 32 -5.97 8.92 7.45
N PHE A 33 -7.22 9.04 6.95
CA PHE A 33 -7.52 9.83 5.76
C PHE A 33 -8.36 11.08 6.05
N HIS A 34 -8.12 12.13 5.27
CA HIS A 34 -9.03 13.24 5.01
C HIS A 34 -9.20 13.39 3.49
N ILE A 35 -10.40 13.07 3.00
CA ILE A 35 -10.71 13.01 1.57
C ILE A 35 -11.71 14.10 1.22
N THR A 36 -11.41 14.90 0.21
CA THR A 36 -12.36 15.82 -0.43
C THR A 36 -12.91 15.21 -1.70
N LEU A 37 -14.22 14.98 -1.75
CA LEU A 37 -14.93 14.59 -2.96
C LEU A 37 -15.30 15.83 -3.76
N LEU A 38 -14.76 15.93 -4.97
CA LEU A 38 -15.01 17.04 -5.88
C LEU A 38 -16.32 16.79 -6.63
N GLY A 39 -17.32 17.65 -6.39
CA GLY A 39 -18.60 17.64 -7.09
C GLY A 39 -18.50 18.25 -8.49
N ASN A 40 -19.64 18.37 -9.16
CA ASN A 40 -19.68 18.92 -10.51
C ASN A 40 -19.29 20.42 -10.52
N GLY A 41 -18.17 20.74 -11.15
CA GLY A 41 -17.61 22.09 -11.21
C GLY A 41 -16.64 22.43 -10.07
N ASP A 42 -16.39 21.50 -9.14
CA ASP A 42 -15.46 21.71 -8.03
C ASP A 42 -14.03 21.26 -8.40
N GLY A 43 -13.02 21.97 -7.91
CA GLY A 43 -11.61 21.67 -8.14
C GLY A 43 -10.93 22.60 -9.16
N PRO A 44 -9.60 22.44 -9.37
CA PRO A 44 -8.88 23.22 -10.37
C PRO A 44 -9.26 22.76 -11.78
N ALA A 45 -9.02 23.59 -12.80
CA ALA A 45 -9.54 23.35 -14.16
C ALA A 45 -9.06 22.03 -14.80
N ASP A 46 -7.86 21.58 -14.44
CA ASP A 46 -7.23 20.32 -14.85
C ASP A 46 -7.68 19.10 -14.02
N TRP A 47 -8.31 19.35 -12.87
CA TRP A 47 -8.80 18.32 -11.94
C TRP A 47 -10.23 18.60 -11.45
N MET A 48 -11.07 19.10 -12.34
CA MET A 48 -12.42 19.51 -12.00
C MET A 48 -13.37 18.31 -12.01
N GLY A 49 -14.15 18.15 -10.94
CA GLY A 49 -15.21 17.16 -10.89
C GLY A 49 -16.29 17.44 -11.95
N THR A 50 -16.77 16.39 -12.61
CA THR A 50 -17.76 16.48 -13.70
C THR A 50 -19.14 15.95 -13.30
N ARG A 51 -19.27 15.42 -12.09
CA ARG A 51 -20.51 14.85 -11.54
C ARG A 51 -20.56 15.00 -10.03
N ASP A 52 -21.78 15.16 -9.53
CA ASP A 52 -22.05 15.12 -8.09
C ASP A 52 -22.08 13.68 -7.57
N TRP A 53 -21.79 13.54 -6.29
CA TRP A 53 -21.73 12.26 -5.58
C TRP A 53 -23.08 11.91 -4.96
N SER A 54 -23.50 10.65 -5.08
CA SER A 54 -24.67 10.15 -4.34
C SER A 54 -24.30 9.74 -2.92
N ASP A 55 -25.28 9.71 -2.01
CA ASP A 55 -25.10 9.24 -0.63
C ASP A 55 -24.50 7.82 -0.57
N ASP A 56 -24.92 6.94 -1.47
CA ASP A 56 -24.40 5.57 -1.56
C ASP A 56 -22.92 5.54 -2.00
N GLN A 57 -22.50 6.44 -2.89
CA GLN A 57 -21.10 6.55 -3.29
C GLN A 57 -20.24 7.12 -2.16
N ILE A 58 -20.73 8.15 -1.46
CA ILE A 58 -20.09 8.74 -0.28
C ILE A 58 -19.89 7.67 0.82
N ALA A 59 -20.90 6.85 1.07
CA ALA A 59 -20.83 5.74 2.01
C ALA A 59 -19.85 4.65 1.55
N ALA A 60 -19.77 4.37 0.24
CA ALA A 60 -18.82 3.42 -0.32
C ALA A 60 -17.37 3.92 -0.22
N VAL A 61 -17.12 5.22 -0.39
CA VAL A 61 -15.81 5.83 -0.12
C VAL A 61 -15.44 5.64 1.35
N THR A 62 -16.32 6.01 2.28
CA THR A 62 -16.08 5.83 3.72
C THR A 62 -15.78 4.37 4.08
N THR A 63 -16.53 3.43 3.50
CA THR A 63 -16.31 1.98 3.68
C THR A 63 -14.92 1.57 3.22
N THR A 64 -14.50 2.05 2.04
CA THR A 64 -13.20 1.74 1.44
C THR A 64 -12.03 2.27 2.29
N LEU A 65 -12.12 3.51 2.78
CA LEU A 65 -11.11 4.09 3.65
C LEU A 65 -10.97 3.30 4.97
N ASN A 66 -12.10 2.88 5.55
CA ASN A 66 -12.08 2.06 6.77
C ASN A 66 -11.43 0.68 6.55
N ILE A 67 -11.58 0.07 5.37
CA ILE A 67 -10.91 -1.19 5.04
C ILE A 67 -9.38 -1.02 5.08
N TRP A 68 -8.85 0.05 4.47
CA TRP A 68 -7.43 0.35 4.55
C TRP A 68 -6.99 0.68 5.98
N ASP A 69 -7.75 1.51 6.71
CA ASP A 69 -7.48 1.84 8.11
C ASP A 69 -7.41 0.59 9.01
N ASP A 70 -8.21 -0.42 8.71
CA ASP A 70 -8.25 -1.70 9.42
C ASP A 70 -7.25 -2.74 8.88
N THR A 71 -6.60 -2.48 7.74
CA THR A 71 -5.57 -3.38 7.22
C THR A 71 -4.26 -3.23 7.98
N PHE A 72 -3.93 -2.02 8.43
CA PHE A 72 -2.63 -1.70 9.04
C PHE A 72 -2.72 -1.27 10.51
N ARG A 73 -1.65 -1.54 11.27
CA ARG A 73 -1.44 -0.98 12.63
C ARG A 73 -0.63 0.30 12.61
N ASN A 74 0.10 0.57 11.53
CA ASN A 74 0.81 1.83 11.34
C ASN A 74 -0.14 3.00 11.62
N THR A 75 0.42 4.05 12.23
CA THR A 75 -0.31 5.26 12.56
C THR A 75 0.31 6.39 11.78
N ALA A 76 -0.51 7.05 10.97
CA ALA A 76 -0.04 8.17 10.18
C ALA A 76 0.38 9.35 11.06
N SER A 77 1.42 10.07 10.63
CA SER A 77 1.91 11.29 11.31
C SER A 77 0.85 12.40 11.31
N ARG A 78 0.09 12.48 10.22
CA ARG A 78 -1.07 13.35 10.00
C ARG A 78 -2.11 12.62 9.16
N LYS A 79 -3.25 13.25 8.91
CA LYS A 79 -4.20 12.75 7.91
C LYS A 79 -3.53 12.79 6.53
N ILE A 80 -3.78 11.74 5.76
CA ILE A 80 -3.46 11.70 4.34
C ILE A 80 -4.55 12.51 3.64
N GLU A 81 -4.14 13.62 3.05
CA GLU A 81 -4.97 14.60 2.36
C GLU A 81 -5.10 14.19 0.90
N ALA A 82 -6.31 13.92 0.44
CA ALA A 82 -6.54 13.52 -0.95
C ALA A 82 -7.86 14.02 -1.54
N THR A 83 -7.91 14.02 -2.87
CA THR A 83 -9.14 14.35 -3.62
C THR A 83 -9.62 13.17 -4.44
N ILE A 84 -10.94 13.04 -4.59
CA ILE A 84 -11.54 12.08 -5.52
C ILE A 84 -12.52 12.84 -6.42
N SER A 85 -12.42 12.64 -7.73
CA SER A 85 -13.28 13.29 -8.71
C SER A 85 -13.87 12.31 -9.72
N TRP A 86 -14.99 12.70 -10.32
CA TRP A 86 -15.43 12.14 -11.59
C TRP A 86 -14.80 12.95 -12.73
N GLY A 87 -14.06 12.31 -13.64
CA GLY A 87 -13.38 13.01 -14.73
C GLY A 87 -13.04 12.07 -15.89
N ALA A 88 -12.92 12.64 -17.09
CA ALA A 88 -12.66 11.85 -18.29
C ALA A 88 -11.27 11.22 -18.25
N LEU A 89 -11.21 9.90 -18.42
CA LEU A 89 -9.99 9.13 -18.60
C LEU A 89 -10.01 8.42 -19.96
N GLU A 90 -8.88 7.86 -20.36
CA GLU A 90 -8.73 7.12 -21.62
C GLU A 90 -9.74 5.98 -21.76
N GLU A 91 -10.05 5.61 -23.01
CA GLU A 91 -10.94 4.49 -23.29
C GLU A 91 -10.36 3.20 -22.70
N GLY A 92 -11.19 2.48 -21.95
CA GLY A 92 -10.78 1.25 -21.27
C GLY A 92 -10.43 1.45 -19.80
N VAL A 93 -10.20 2.69 -19.35
CA VAL A 93 -9.72 3.03 -18.01
C VAL A 93 -10.88 3.37 -17.07
N LEU A 94 -11.06 2.55 -16.03
CA LEU A 94 -12.12 2.71 -15.03
C LEU A 94 -11.84 3.88 -14.07
N ALA A 95 -10.63 3.97 -13.59
CA ALA A 95 -10.14 4.99 -12.68
C ALA A 95 -8.63 5.15 -12.83
N GLY A 96 -8.08 6.20 -12.23
CA GLY A 96 -6.64 6.43 -12.17
C GLY A 96 -6.24 7.00 -10.82
N SER A 97 -5.02 6.65 -10.43
CA SER A 97 -4.40 7.05 -9.17
C SER A 97 -3.16 7.90 -9.43
N PHE A 98 -3.07 9.03 -8.75
CA PHE A 98 -2.06 10.06 -8.98
C PHE A 98 -1.43 10.42 -7.65
N SER A 99 -0.33 9.76 -7.31
CA SER A 99 0.39 9.94 -6.06
C SER A 99 1.48 11.00 -6.19
N ASN A 100 1.67 11.83 -5.15
CA ASN A 100 2.90 12.59 -5.02
C ASN A 100 4.01 11.68 -4.51
N TYR A 101 5.16 11.67 -5.19
CA TYR A 101 6.32 10.87 -4.84
C TYR A 101 7.34 11.67 -4.05
N VAL A 102 7.91 11.02 -3.04
CA VAL A 102 9.03 11.53 -2.27
C VAL A 102 10.26 10.72 -2.64
N GLU A 103 11.30 11.43 -3.03
CA GLU A 103 12.62 10.88 -3.30
C GLU A 103 13.46 10.88 -2.03
N TYR A 104 14.28 9.85 -1.84
CA TYR A 104 15.22 9.76 -0.71
C TYR A 104 16.50 9.03 -1.11
N ASP A 105 17.57 9.26 -0.36
CA ASP A 105 18.87 8.63 -0.59
C ASP A 105 18.83 7.19 -0.06
N GLY A 106 18.51 6.23 -0.93
CA GLY A 106 18.45 4.80 -0.61
C GLY A 106 19.20 3.96 -1.63
N GLU A 107 19.90 2.92 -1.14
CA GLU A 107 20.79 2.10 -1.97
C GLU A 107 20.05 1.11 -2.89
N ASN A 108 18.88 0.61 -2.48
CA ASN A 108 18.12 -0.42 -3.22
C ASN A 108 16.81 0.08 -3.82
N TYR A 109 16.34 1.23 -3.37
CA TYR A 109 15.16 1.95 -3.82
C TYR A 109 15.23 3.35 -3.20
N ASN A 110 14.61 4.32 -3.85
CA ASN A 110 14.83 5.74 -3.57
C ASN A 110 13.60 6.61 -3.87
N ALA A 111 12.44 5.99 -4.07
CA ALA A 111 11.16 6.68 -4.21
C ALA A 111 10.06 5.98 -3.41
N ALA A 112 9.14 6.74 -2.85
CA ALA A 112 7.94 6.23 -2.18
C ALA A 112 6.79 7.21 -2.39
N THR A 113 5.56 6.73 -2.30
CA THR A 113 4.41 7.66 -2.31
C THR A 113 4.40 8.48 -1.02
N SER A 114 3.78 9.66 -1.06
CA SER A 114 3.57 10.48 0.13
C SER A 114 2.79 9.70 1.19
N THR A 115 1.81 8.90 0.78
CA THR A 115 1.03 8.00 1.66
C THR A 115 1.92 7.00 2.40
N GLU A 116 2.90 6.38 1.74
CA GLU A 116 3.84 5.49 2.41
C GLU A 116 4.67 6.23 3.46
N VAL A 117 5.21 7.41 3.13
CA VAL A 117 6.01 8.20 4.09
C VAL A 117 5.17 8.65 5.28
N ILE A 118 3.96 9.17 5.01
CA ILE A 118 3.04 9.70 6.03
C ILE A 118 2.54 8.61 6.95
N TRP A 119 2.15 7.48 6.37
CA TRP A 119 1.44 6.45 7.10
C TRP A 119 2.34 5.31 7.55
N LYS A 120 3.12 4.73 6.64
CA LYS A 120 3.96 3.58 6.96
C LYS A 120 5.09 3.98 7.90
N GLU A 121 5.82 5.05 7.58
CA GLU A 121 6.96 5.51 8.39
C GLU A 121 6.54 6.44 9.55
N GLY A 122 5.36 7.07 9.45
CA GLY A 122 4.91 8.04 10.45
C GLY A 122 5.74 9.33 10.42
N GLU A 123 6.23 9.70 9.23
CA GLU A 123 6.94 10.96 8.98
C GLU A 123 6.03 11.96 8.28
N ASP A 124 6.41 13.23 8.17
CA ASP A 124 5.62 14.22 7.43
C ASP A 124 6.25 14.51 6.07
N VAL A 125 5.41 14.84 5.09
CA VAL A 125 5.80 15.25 3.74
C VAL A 125 5.38 16.69 3.53
N VAL A 126 6.33 17.53 3.11
CA VAL A 126 6.08 18.92 2.76
C VAL A 126 5.80 19.00 1.26
N LEU A 127 4.55 19.30 0.92
CA LEU A 127 4.12 19.56 -0.45
C LEU A 127 3.95 21.07 -0.70
N GLU A 128 3.89 21.46 -1.96
CA GLU A 128 3.53 22.83 -2.34
C GLU A 128 2.09 23.15 -1.92
N GLU A 129 1.80 24.44 -1.73
CA GLU A 129 0.45 24.88 -1.33
C GLU A 129 -0.59 24.48 -2.38
N GLY A 130 -1.60 23.70 -1.96
CA GLY A 130 -2.67 23.20 -2.84
C GLY A 130 -2.42 21.82 -3.44
N GLU A 131 -1.23 21.25 -3.23
CA GLU A 131 -0.97 19.84 -3.53
C GLU A 131 -1.62 18.92 -2.51
N MET A 132 -2.03 17.75 -2.99
CA MET A 132 -2.65 16.69 -2.18
C MET A 132 -1.67 15.53 -2.10
N ASP A 133 -1.66 14.73 -1.04
CA ASP A 133 -0.78 13.54 -0.97
C ASP A 133 -1.05 12.58 -2.12
N PHE A 134 -2.32 12.47 -2.51
CA PHE A 134 -2.73 11.84 -3.75
C PHE A 134 -4.06 12.36 -4.28
N ARG A 135 -4.33 12.07 -5.54
CA ARG A 135 -5.59 12.36 -6.20
C ARG A 135 -6.08 11.10 -6.93
N LEU A 136 -7.39 10.86 -6.89
CA LEU A 136 -8.03 9.78 -7.64
C LEU A 136 -9.08 10.34 -8.60
N GLN A 137 -9.19 9.73 -9.76
CA GLN A 137 -10.21 10.09 -10.75
C GLN A 137 -10.94 8.85 -11.22
N PHE A 138 -12.26 8.91 -11.23
CA PHE A 138 -13.13 7.86 -11.75
C PHE A 138 -13.72 8.29 -13.08
N ASN A 139 -13.68 7.37 -14.05
CA ASN A 139 -14.16 7.64 -15.38
C ASN A 139 -15.71 7.60 -15.42
N PRO A 140 -16.39 8.72 -15.67
CA PRO A 140 -17.84 8.81 -15.60
C PRO A 140 -18.55 8.00 -16.70
N VAL A 141 -17.85 7.54 -17.73
CA VAL A 141 -18.48 6.74 -18.81
C VAL A 141 -18.88 5.34 -18.36
N TYR A 142 -18.29 4.83 -17.27
CA TYR A 142 -18.58 3.51 -16.73
C TYR A 142 -19.63 3.53 -15.62
N GLY A 143 -20.43 2.47 -15.56
CA GLY A 143 -21.41 2.25 -14.50
C GLY A 143 -20.78 1.56 -13.30
N PHE A 144 -20.87 2.20 -12.14
CA PHE A 144 -20.35 1.69 -10.87
C PHE A 144 -21.48 1.34 -9.91
N SER A 145 -21.44 0.13 -9.33
CA SER A 145 -22.35 -0.28 -8.27
C SER A 145 -21.71 -0.13 -6.89
N THR A 146 -22.47 0.37 -5.93
CA THR A 146 -22.05 0.57 -4.53
C THR A 146 -22.74 -0.40 -3.55
N GLY A 147 -23.66 -1.24 -4.04
CA GLY A 147 -24.44 -2.17 -3.21
C GLY A 147 -23.61 -3.28 -2.56
N ASN A 148 -24.20 -4.02 -1.62
CA ASN A 148 -23.51 -5.14 -0.94
C ASN A 148 -23.08 -6.25 -1.91
N THR A 149 -23.83 -6.45 -3.00
CA THR A 149 -23.49 -7.36 -4.10
C THR A 149 -23.41 -6.56 -5.40
N THR A 150 -22.45 -6.95 -6.25
CA THR A 150 -22.24 -6.31 -7.55
C THR A 150 -23.07 -7.05 -8.61
N PRO A 151 -23.99 -6.37 -9.31
CA PRO A 151 -24.72 -6.94 -10.43
C PRO A 151 -23.77 -7.46 -11.52
N GLN A 152 -24.17 -8.50 -12.23
CA GLN A 152 -23.34 -9.15 -13.25
C GLN A 152 -22.92 -8.22 -14.41
N ASN A 153 -23.64 -7.12 -14.61
CA ASN A 153 -23.44 -6.12 -15.65
C ASN A 153 -22.97 -4.76 -15.10
N ALA A 154 -22.38 -4.75 -13.90
CA ALA A 154 -21.86 -3.55 -13.25
C ALA A 154 -20.46 -3.79 -12.72
N THR A 155 -19.66 -2.72 -12.69
CA THR A 155 -18.35 -2.72 -12.04
C THR A 155 -18.51 -2.38 -10.57
N ASP A 156 -17.78 -3.07 -9.69
CA ASP A 156 -17.84 -2.79 -8.27
C ASP A 156 -17.05 -1.54 -7.90
N PHE A 157 -17.73 -0.51 -7.39
CA PHE A 157 -17.10 0.77 -7.03
C PHE A 157 -16.05 0.62 -5.93
N ILE A 158 -16.36 -0.15 -4.88
CA ILE A 158 -15.47 -0.36 -3.74
C ILE A 158 -14.20 -1.10 -4.17
N SER A 159 -14.32 -2.11 -5.04
CA SER A 159 -13.15 -2.85 -5.54
C SER A 159 -12.20 -1.95 -6.32
N VAL A 160 -12.72 -1.10 -7.21
CA VAL A 160 -11.90 -0.16 -7.99
C VAL A 160 -11.30 0.91 -7.08
N LEU A 161 -12.06 1.47 -6.14
CA LEU A 161 -11.52 2.47 -5.21
C LEU A 161 -10.45 1.91 -4.28
N LEU A 162 -10.64 0.68 -3.78
CA LEU A 162 -9.62 0.00 -2.99
C LEU A 162 -8.35 -0.20 -3.80
N HIS A 163 -8.49 -0.58 -5.06
CA HIS A 163 -7.38 -0.74 -6.00
C HIS A 163 -6.61 0.57 -6.19
N GLU A 164 -7.30 1.68 -6.47
CA GLU A 164 -6.63 2.97 -6.69
C GLU A 164 -5.86 3.46 -5.45
N ILE A 165 -6.42 3.25 -4.26
CA ILE A 165 -5.71 3.52 -3.00
C ILE A 165 -4.57 2.51 -2.78
N GLY A 166 -4.69 1.30 -3.32
CA GLY A 166 -3.64 0.29 -3.39
C GLY A 166 -2.33 0.83 -3.98
N HIS A 167 -2.40 1.56 -5.08
CA HIS A 167 -1.22 2.22 -5.65
C HIS A 167 -0.59 3.23 -4.67
N ASN A 168 -1.42 3.94 -3.90
CA ASN A 168 -0.94 4.90 -2.90
C ASN A 168 -0.27 4.21 -1.71
N VAL A 169 -0.64 2.99 -1.35
CA VAL A 169 0.03 2.25 -0.26
C VAL A 169 1.29 1.51 -0.73
N GLY A 170 1.74 1.73 -1.97
CA GLY A 170 3.04 1.29 -2.47
C GLY A 170 3.01 0.23 -3.56
N PHE A 171 1.83 -0.24 -4.00
CA PHE A 171 1.71 -1.15 -5.14
C PHE A 171 1.91 -0.40 -6.47
N ASN A 172 3.11 0.14 -6.71
CA ASN A 172 3.39 0.84 -7.95
C ASN A 172 4.85 0.70 -8.40
N SER A 173 5.04 0.46 -9.69
CA SER A 173 6.33 0.50 -10.35
C SER A 173 6.58 1.86 -10.99
N LEU A 174 7.83 2.33 -10.97
CA LEU A 174 8.27 3.52 -11.73
C LEU A 174 8.80 3.16 -13.13
N ASN A 175 8.51 1.96 -13.63
CA ASN A 175 8.81 1.62 -15.03
C ASN A 175 7.95 2.47 -15.97
N ASP A 176 8.58 3.36 -16.73
CA ASP A 176 7.92 4.21 -17.70
C ASP A 176 8.29 3.80 -19.13
N THR A 177 7.28 3.49 -19.94
CA THR A 177 7.43 3.03 -21.33
C THR A 177 8.42 1.87 -21.54
N GLY A 178 8.56 1.00 -20.55
CA GLY A 178 9.48 -0.13 -20.59
C GLY A 178 10.91 0.22 -20.15
N THR A 179 11.13 1.35 -19.51
CA THR A 179 12.44 1.76 -19.01
C THR A 179 12.33 2.21 -17.56
N TYR A 180 13.30 1.81 -16.74
CA TYR A 180 13.45 2.37 -15.40
C TYR A 180 14.34 3.61 -15.44
N GLY A 181 13.95 4.66 -14.72
CA GLY A 181 14.74 5.87 -14.55
C GLY A 181 15.82 5.71 -13.47
N GLU A 182 16.18 6.82 -12.84
CA GLU A 182 17.08 6.83 -11.67
C GLU A 182 16.35 6.41 -10.38
N TYR A 183 15.01 6.35 -10.41
CA TYR A 183 14.18 6.12 -9.24
C TYR A 183 13.40 4.80 -9.30
N TYR A 184 13.28 4.17 -8.13
CA TYR A 184 12.65 2.87 -7.91
C TYR A 184 11.87 2.88 -6.60
N THR A 185 10.68 2.28 -6.58
CA THR A 185 9.93 2.06 -5.34
C THR A 185 10.42 0.81 -4.60
N ILE A 186 9.95 0.59 -3.37
CA ILE A 186 10.15 -0.73 -2.75
C ILE A 186 9.52 -1.84 -3.59
N TRP A 187 8.33 -1.60 -4.15
CA TRP A 187 7.69 -2.57 -5.03
C TRP A 187 8.63 -2.99 -6.16
N ASP A 188 9.30 -2.03 -6.81
CA ASP A 188 10.32 -2.31 -7.82
C ASP A 188 11.46 -3.16 -7.26
N SER A 189 11.98 -2.83 -6.06
CA SER A 189 13.05 -3.62 -5.42
C SER A 189 12.67 -5.06 -5.10
N LEU A 190 11.37 -5.38 -5.01
CA LEU A 190 10.87 -6.75 -4.79
C LEU A 190 10.64 -7.52 -6.10
N ILE A 191 10.69 -6.85 -7.25
CA ILE A 191 10.63 -7.49 -8.56
C ILE A 191 11.96 -8.17 -8.83
N THR A 192 11.92 -9.43 -9.25
CA THR A 192 13.12 -10.22 -9.51
C THR A 192 13.02 -10.88 -10.89
N ASP A 193 14.09 -10.81 -11.67
CA ASP A 193 14.23 -11.57 -12.92
C ASP A 193 14.65 -13.03 -12.68
N ALA A 194 14.76 -13.82 -13.74
CA ALA A 194 15.14 -15.23 -13.64
C ALA A 194 16.60 -15.46 -13.19
N GLN A 195 17.42 -14.41 -13.15
CA GLN A 195 18.81 -14.42 -12.71
C GLN A 195 18.98 -13.91 -11.28
N GLY A 196 17.91 -13.40 -10.65
CA GLY A 196 17.96 -12.83 -9.31
C GLY A 196 18.28 -11.34 -9.29
N ASN A 197 18.28 -10.64 -10.43
CA ASN A 197 18.49 -9.20 -10.46
C ASN A 197 17.17 -8.45 -10.23
N HIS A 198 17.29 -7.23 -9.71
CA HIS A 198 16.20 -6.31 -9.43
C HIS A 198 16.29 -5.05 -10.29
N PRO A 199 15.18 -4.35 -10.56
CA PRO A 199 15.22 -2.98 -11.10
C PRO A 199 16.25 -2.11 -10.35
N GLY A 200 17.18 -1.50 -11.09
CA GLY A 200 18.31 -0.74 -10.56
C GLY A 200 19.65 -1.49 -10.62
N ASP A 201 19.63 -2.83 -10.67
CA ASP A 201 20.84 -3.61 -10.85
C ASP A 201 21.38 -3.50 -12.28
N ALA A 202 22.71 -3.44 -12.42
CA ALA A 202 23.37 -3.45 -13.73
C ALA A 202 23.03 -4.69 -14.59
N GLY A 203 22.59 -5.79 -13.96
CA GLY A 203 22.19 -7.03 -14.63
C GLY A 203 20.72 -7.06 -15.06
N PHE A 204 19.87 -6.18 -14.51
CA PHE A 204 18.45 -6.21 -14.78
C PHE A 204 18.13 -5.56 -16.13
N ASN A 205 17.57 -6.34 -17.04
CA ASN A 205 17.19 -5.88 -18.37
C ASN A 205 15.69 -6.13 -18.58
N TYR A 206 14.90 -5.07 -18.49
CA TYR A 206 13.45 -5.17 -18.69
C TYR A 206 13.10 -5.64 -20.11
N GLN A 207 12.15 -6.57 -20.20
CA GLN A 207 11.59 -7.10 -21.44
C GLN A 207 10.09 -7.35 -21.29
N THR A 208 9.28 -6.83 -22.21
CA THR A 208 7.83 -7.09 -22.27
C THR A 208 7.53 -8.57 -22.48
N GLY A 209 6.50 -9.11 -21.80
CA GLY A 209 6.08 -10.50 -21.94
C GLY A 209 6.95 -11.52 -21.18
N VAL A 210 8.03 -11.08 -20.53
CA VAL A 210 8.83 -11.91 -19.64
C VAL A 210 8.16 -11.97 -18.26
N SER A 211 8.16 -13.15 -17.66
CA SER A 211 7.66 -13.34 -16.30
C SER A 211 8.70 -12.85 -15.28
N TYR A 212 8.34 -11.86 -14.48
CA TYR A 212 9.11 -11.44 -13.31
C TYR A 212 8.36 -11.83 -12.04
N THR A 213 9.06 -12.37 -11.05
CA THR A 213 8.47 -12.66 -9.73
C THR A 213 8.44 -11.39 -8.90
N ILE A 214 7.52 -11.33 -7.93
CA ILE A 214 7.48 -10.24 -6.95
C ILE A 214 7.31 -10.77 -5.53
N GLY A 215 8.17 -10.27 -4.65
CA GLY A 215 8.25 -10.71 -3.26
C GLY A 215 8.57 -12.20 -3.11
N SER A 216 8.41 -12.73 -1.90
CA SER A 216 8.72 -14.14 -1.59
C SER A 216 7.54 -15.10 -1.81
N GLY A 217 6.34 -14.56 -2.02
CA GLY A 217 5.08 -15.31 -2.04
C GLY A 217 4.76 -16.09 -3.33
N GLY A 218 5.67 -16.09 -4.31
CA GLY A 218 5.47 -16.75 -5.61
C GLY A 218 4.52 -16.00 -6.55
N LEU A 219 4.28 -14.72 -6.29
CA LEU A 219 3.54 -13.83 -7.19
C LEU A 219 4.39 -13.46 -8.40
N THR A 220 3.73 -13.13 -9.50
CA THR A 220 4.34 -12.49 -10.67
C THR A 220 3.69 -11.15 -10.96
N VAL A 221 4.44 -10.24 -11.56
CA VAL A 221 3.90 -8.95 -12.01
C VAL A 221 3.23 -9.07 -13.38
N TYR A 222 2.19 -8.30 -13.59
CA TYR A 222 1.55 -8.15 -14.89
C TYR A 222 2.52 -7.48 -15.87
N ASN A 223 3.06 -8.27 -16.80
CA ASN A 223 3.98 -7.79 -17.83
C ASN A 223 3.55 -8.29 -19.23
N PRO A 224 2.60 -7.61 -19.88
CA PRO A 224 2.10 -8.01 -21.19
C PRO A 224 3.18 -7.91 -22.30
N PHE A 225 2.96 -8.60 -23.42
CA PHE A 225 3.84 -8.52 -24.62
C PHE A 225 3.86 -7.13 -25.26
N VAL A 226 2.79 -6.36 -25.09
CA VAL A 226 2.72 -4.95 -25.48
C VAL A 226 2.67 -4.17 -24.18
N PHE A 227 3.67 -3.33 -23.94
CA PHE A 227 3.71 -2.47 -22.76
C PHE A 227 2.41 -1.67 -22.65
N ALA A 228 1.79 -1.72 -21.49
CA ALA A 228 0.57 -0.98 -21.16
C ALA A 228 0.95 0.13 -20.18
N PRO A 229 1.04 1.40 -20.64
CA PRO A 229 1.35 2.53 -19.77
C PRO A 229 0.47 2.57 -18.54
N GLY A 230 1.11 2.70 -17.39
CA GLY A 230 0.46 2.73 -16.09
C GLY A 230 -0.15 1.41 -15.62
N SER A 231 0.02 0.32 -16.36
CA SER A 231 -0.39 -1.02 -15.93
C SER A 231 0.78 -1.98 -15.80
N SER A 232 1.65 -2.01 -16.81
CA SER A 232 2.80 -2.90 -16.86
C SER A 232 3.67 -2.72 -15.62
N MET A 233 4.06 -3.83 -15.00
CA MET A 233 4.91 -3.90 -13.80
C MET A 233 4.29 -3.38 -12.49
N SER A 234 3.21 -2.61 -12.51
CA SER A 234 2.54 -2.07 -11.29
C SER A 234 1.41 -2.93 -10.74
N HIS A 235 1.18 -4.11 -11.29
CA HIS A 235 0.05 -4.97 -10.93
C HIS A 235 0.47 -6.41 -10.70
N VAL A 236 -0.29 -7.13 -9.88
CA VAL A 236 -0.18 -8.59 -9.73
C VAL A 236 -0.78 -9.27 -10.95
N ASP A 237 -0.09 -10.26 -11.51
CA ASP A 237 -0.62 -11.08 -12.60
C ASP A 237 -1.75 -11.98 -12.07
N ALA A 238 -2.90 -11.94 -12.75
CA ALA A 238 -4.02 -12.83 -12.48
C ALA A 238 -3.67 -14.32 -12.63
N ALA A 239 -2.60 -14.64 -13.37
CA ALA A 239 -2.09 -16.00 -13.49
C ALA A 239 -1.47 -16.54 -12.19
N SER A 240 -0.80 -15.68 -11.40
CA SER A 240 -0.24 -16.08 -10.11
C SER A 240 -1.25 -15.94 -8.97
N ASP A 241 -2.13 -14.93 -9.02
CA ASP A 241 -3.23 -14.76 -8.05
C ASP A 241 -4.51 -14.23 -8.73
N PRO A 242 -5.50 -15.10 -9.01
CA PRO A 242 -6.75 -14.71 -9.66
C PRO A 242 -7.68 -13.86 -8.76
N ASN A 243 -7.39 -13.78 -7.46
CA ASN A 243 -8.18 -13.04 -6.48
C ASN A 243 -7.51 -11.73 -6.01
N ALA A 244 -6.29 -11.44 -6.46
CA ALA A 244 -5.56 -10.23 -6.12
C ALA A 244 -6.38 -8.96 -6.42
N LEU A 245 -6.44 -8.05 -5.45
CA LEU A 245 -7.02 -6.71 -5.56
C LEU A 245 -6.31 -5.91 -6.67
N MET A 246 -4.98 -5.99 -6.71
CA MET A 246 -4.07 -5.25 -7.58
C MET A 246 -3.86 -5.92 -8.94
N GLN A 247 -4.82 -6.67 -9.45
CA GLN A 247 -4.80 -7.03 -10.88
C GLN A 247 -5.09 -5.79 -11.72
N TYR A 248 -4.40 -5.68 -12.86
CA TYR A 248 -4.56 -4.57 -13.81
C TYR A 248 -6.00 -4.37 -14.34
N SER A 249 -6.89 -5.35 -14.14
CA SER A 249 -8.26 -5.34 -14.62
C SER A 249 -9.21 -6.06 -13.66
N ILE A 250 -10.46 -5.63 -13.68
CA ILE A 250 -11.57 -6.30 -13.00
C ILE A 250 -12.71 -6.53 -13.98
N GLY A 251 -13.40 -7.66 -13.86
CA GLY A 251 -14.59 -7.97 -14.64
C GLY A 251 -15.87 -7.45 -13.97
N GLU A 252 -16.91 -7.22 -14.77
CA GLU A 252 -18.26 -6.95 -14.25
C GLU A 252 -18.74 -8.10 -13.34
N GLY A 253 -19.50 -7.76 -12.30
CA GLY A 253 -20.01 -8.72 -11.32
C GLY A 253 -18.97 -9.32 -10.37
N ILE A 254 -17.69 -8.93 -10.49
CA ILE A 254 -16.62 -9.38 -9.59
C ILE A 254 -16.45 -8.38 -8.44
N GLN A 255 -16.23 -8.92 -7.24
CA GLN A 255 -15.92 -8.16 -6.03
C GLN A 255 -14.55 -8.58 -5.50
N ARG A 256 -13.67 -7.60 -5.28
CA ARG A 256 -12.39 -7.73 -4.60
C ARG A 256 -12.30 -6.61 -3.58
N ARG A 257 -12.91 -6.83 -2.41
CA ARG A 257 -13.08 -5.79 -1.39
C ARG A 257 -12.08 -5.87 -0.23
N ASN A 258 -10.97 -6.57 -0.44
CA ASN A 258 -9.83 -6.66 0.46
C ASN A 258 -8.60 -7.11 -0.36
N PRO A 259 -7.37 -6.73 0.04
CA PRO A 259 -6.17 -7.38 -0.47
C PRO A 259 -6.19 -8.89 -0.17
N SER A 260 -5.68 -9.69 -1.10
CA SER A 260 -5.50 -11.14 -0.92
C SER A 260 -4.47 -11.44 0.18
N ASP A 261 -4.40 -12.68 0.65
CA ASP A 261 -3.40 -13.07 1.65
C ASP A 261 -1.96 -12.92 1.12
N GLN A 262 -1.75 -13.14 -0.20
CA GLN A 262 -0.46 -12.94 -0.84
C GLN A 262 -0.11 -11.45 -1.00
N GLU A 263 -1.09 -10.60 -1.30
CA GLU A 263 -0.90 -9.14 -1.32
C GLU A 263 -0.64 -8.56 0.07
N LYS A 264 -1.30 -9.11 1.09
CA LYS A 264 -0.99 -8.77 2.49
C LYS A 264 0.45 -9.17 2.84
N ALA A 265 0.88 -10.37 2.48
CA ALA A 265 2.27 -10.78 2.67
C ALA A 265 3.24 -9.83 1.96
N LEU A 266 2.92 -9.42 0.73
CA LEU A 266 3.71 -8.45 -0.03
C LEU A 266 3.74 -7.06 0.63
N LEU A 267 2.60 -6.55 1.14
CA LEU A 267 2.56 -5.33 1.97
C LEU A 267 3.49 -5.44 3.18
N ALA A 268 3.51 -6.60 3.84
CA ALA A 268 4.41 -6.86 4.97
C ALA A 268 5.89 -6.86 4.56
N GLU A 269 6.23 -7.43 3.39
CA GLU A 269 7.58 -7.37 2.81
C GLU A 269 7.98 -5.93 2.44
N MET A 270 7.03 -5.11 2.00
CA MET A 270 7.21 -3.66 1.75
C MET A 270 7.30 -2.82 3.05
N GLY A 271 7.25 -3.45 4.23
CA GLY A 271 7.45 -2.81 5.52
C GLY A 271 6.17 -2.39 6.26
N TRP A 272 4.97 -2.69 5.73
CA TRP A 272 3.73 -2.43 6.45
C TRP A 272 3.54 -3.39 7.64
N VAL A 273 2.99 -2.87 8.74
CA VAL A 273 2.61 -3.67 9.91
C VAL A 273 1.12 -4.00 9.79
N LEU A 274 0.79 -5.21 9.37
CA LEU A 274 -0.60 -5.62 9.21
C LEU A 274 -1.31 -5.78 10.56
N LYS A 275 -2.61 -5.47 10.60
CA LYS A 275 -3.44 -5.67 11.79
C LYS A 275 -3.52 -7.14 12.18
N ASP A 276 -3.61 -8.03 11.21
CA ASP A 276 -3.76 -9.46 11.46
C ASP A 276 -2.42 -10.22 11.54
N ASP A 277 -1.28 -9.51 11.57
CA ASP A 277 0.03 -10.17 11.71
C ASP A 277 0.19 -10.79 13.12
N PRO A 278 0.28 -12.12 13.25
CA PRO A 278 0.40 -12.79 14.54
C PRO A 278 1.74 -12.49 15.24
N THR A 279 2.77 -12.03 14.49
CA THR A 279 4.08 -11.68 15.05
C THR A 279 4.07 -10.37 15.85
N TYR A 280 3.11 -9.47 15.58
CA TYR A 280 2.96 -8.21 16.33
C TYR A 280 2.46 -8.44 17.75
N TYR A 281 1.54 -9.39 17.96
CA TYR A 281 1.05 -9.76 19.29
C TYR A 281 2.14 -10.32 20.20
N ALA A 282 3.19 -10.89 19.61
CA ALA A 282 4.38 -11.32 20.34
C ALA A 282 5.28 -10.16 20.78
N SER A 283 5.07 -8.93 20.29
CA SER A 283 5.95 -7.78 20.49
C SER A 283 5.34 -6.69 21.40
N VAL A 284 4.03 -6.46 21.37
CA VAL A 284 3.45 -5.26 22.01
C VAL A 284 2.75 -5.51 23.33
N ASP A 285 2.19 -6.71 23.55
CA ASP A 285 1.22 -6.83 24.65
C ASP A 285 1.79 -7.25 25.99
N GLY A 286 3.11 -7.48 26.08
CA GLY A 286 3.67 -8.13 27.27
C GLY A 286 2.88 -9.40 27.64
N ALA A 287 2.17 -10.00 26.69
CA ALA A 287 1.36 -11.16 26.91
C ALA A 287 2.35 -12.26 27.23
N SER A 288 2.20 -12.82 28.42
CA SER A 288 2.66 -14.15 28.70
C SER A 288 2.01 -15.08 27.65
N ILE A 289 2.72 -15.36 26.57
CA ILE A 289 2.39 -16.44 25.66
C ILE A 289 2.71 -17.71 26.46
N THR A 290 1.76 -18.13 27.29
CA THR A 290 1.87 -19.34 28.10
C THR A 290 1.57 -20.61 27.32
N ASP A 291 1.13 -20.51 26.06
CA ASP A 291 0.87 -21.67 25.23
C ASP A 291 1.72 -21.62 23.95
N GLN A 292 2.81 -22.37 24.02
CA GLN A 292 3.69 -22.85 22.95
C GLN A 292 3.66 -22.07 21.62
N ILE A 293 4.55 -21.08 21.52
CA ILE A 293 5.09 -20.70 20.21
C ILE A 293 5.82 -21.93 19.66
N ASP A 294 5.39 -22.42 18.50
CA ASP A 294 6.23 -23.33 17.71
C ASP A 294 7.45 -22.54 17.25
N LEU A 295 8.57 -22.74 17.93
CA LEU A 295 9.85 -22.10 17.64
C LEU A 295 10.30 -22.34 16.19
N ASN A 296 9.81 -23.38 15.52
CA ASN A 296 10.09 -23.66 14.12
C ASN A 296 9.33 -22.71 13.17
N PHE A 297 8.13 -22.26 13.55
CA PHE A 297 7.37 -21.26 12.80
C PHE A 297 7.96 -19.86 12.98
N PHE A 298 8.40 -19.54 14.19
CA PHE A 298 9.08 -18.28 14.46
C PHE A 298 10.41 -18.18 13.73
N THR A 299 11.21 -19.25 13.70
CA THR A 299 12.47 -19.27 12.96
C THR A 299 12.26 -19.26 11.44
N SER A 300 11.22 -19.91 10.89
CA SER A 300 10.95 -19.86 9.45
C SER A 300 10.52 -18.47 8.97
N VAL A 301 9.73 -17.74 9.76
CA VAL A 301 9.30 -16.36 9.46
C VAL A 301 10.47 -15.38 9.56
N LEU A 302 11.36 -15.56 10.55
CA LEU A 302 12.55 -14.71 10.74
C LEU A 302 13.62 -14.96 9.66
N VAL A 303 13.83 -16.22 9.27
CA VAL A 303 14.74 -16.58 8.16
C VAL A 303 14.25 -16.02 6.82
N ASN A 304 12.93 -16.04 6.56
CA ASN A 304 12.36 -15.47 5.33
C ASN A 304 12.49 -13.94 5.23
N ARG A 305 12.67 -13.24 6.36
CA ARG A 305 12.90 -11.78 6.41
C ARG A 305 14.39 -11.40 6.50
N ASN A 306 15.31 -12.34 6.21
CA ASN A 306 16.76 -12.16 6.34
C ASN A 306 17.20 -11.69 7.75
N MET A 307 16.45 -12.08 8.79
CA MET A 307 16.69 -11.67 10.17
C MET A 307 17.61 -12.69 10.85
N THR A 308 18.78 -12.25 11.34
CA THR A 308 19.68 -13.10 12.12
C THR A 308 19.35 -12.97 13.61
N ILE A 309 19.10 -14.10 14.29
CA ILE A 309 18.97 -14.13 15.76
C ILE A 309 20.35 -14.46 16.32
N ASP A 310 20.97 -13.53 17.07
CA ASP A 310 22.13 -13.84 17.90
C ASP A 310 21.63 -14.39 19.25
N PRO A 311 21.89 -15.67 19.60
CA PRO A 311 21.35 -16.31 20.79
C PRO A 311 21.98 -15.85 22.13
N GLY A 312 22.68 -14.73 22.16
CA GLY A 312 23.12 -14.08 23.40
C GLY A 312 21.94 -13.52 24.22
N GLU A 313 22.12 -13.30 25.53
CA GLU A 313 21.13 -12.69 26.42
C GLU A 313 20.66 -11.32 25.88
N GLY A 314 19.53 -11.33 25.16
CA GLY A 314 18.96 -10.18 24.47
C GLY A 314 18.97 -10.34 22.95
N ALA A 315 17.86 -10.80 22.38
CA ALA A 315 17.69 -10.84 20.94
C ALA A 315 17.50 -9.40 20.42
N THR A 316 18.29 -8.95 19.46
CA THR A 316 18.04 -7.67 18.78
C THR A 316 17.22 -7.95 17.53
N ILE A 317 16.02 -7.38 17.43
CA ILE A 317 15.22 -7.42 16.20
C ILE A 317 15.51 -6.14 15.43
N VAL A 318 15.92 -6.31 14.17
CA VAL A 318 16.07 -5.21 13.22
C VAL A 318 14.84 -5.18 12.33
N LEU A 319 14.07 -4.09 12.37
CA LEU A 319 13.03 -3.85 11.39
C LEU A 319 13.61 -3.01 10.24
N PRO A 320 13.43 -3.41 8.98
CA PRO A 320 13.78 -2.57 7.85
C PRO A 320 12.86 -1.33 7.84
N SER A 321 13.46 -0.15 7.68
CA SER A 321 12.77 1.11 7.32
C SER A 321 13.11 1.45 5.86
N LEU A 322 12.24 2.26 5.26
CA LEU A 322 12.38 2.84 3.92
C LEU A 322 13.77 3.50 3.65
N ARG A 323 14.47 3.98 4.68
CA ARG A 323 15.74 4.72 4.49
C ARG A 323 17.01 3.86 4.49
N GLY A 324 16.89 2.53 4.57
CA GLY A 324 18.05 1.65 4.85
C GLY A 324 18.55 1.75 6.31
N ASP A 325 18.05 2.71 7.08
CA ASP A 325 18.26 2.82 8.52
C ASP A 325 17.53 1.68 9.24
N LYS A 326 18.31 0.70 9.68
CA LYS A 326 17.85 -0.41 10.52
C LYS A 326 17.38 0.14 11.86
N ALA A 327 16.08 0.07 12.14
CA ALA A 327 15.59 0.34 13.49
C ALA A 327 15.93 -0.87 14.38
N GLU A 328 16.90 -0.71 15.28
CA GLU A 328 17.28 -1.72 16.26
C GLU A 328 16.35 -1.71 17.48
N TYR A 329 15.68 -2.84 17.72
CA TYR A 329 14.87 -3.08 18.91
C TYR A 329 15.56 -4.14 19.78
N ASN A 330 15.83 -3.81 21.05
CA ASN A 330 16.25 -4.81 22.03
C ASN A 330 15.02 -5.62 22.49
N VAL A 331 15.09 -6.93 22.34
CA VAL A 331 14.09 -7.90 22.83
C VAL A 331 14.72 -8.72 23.95
N THR A 332 14.25 -8.50 25.17
CA THR A 332 14.62 -9.33 26.32
C THR A 332 13.63 -10.49 26.44
N ILE A 333 14.09 -11.72 26.21
CA ILE A 333 13.30 -12.94 26.43
C ILE A 333 13.59 -13.45 27.84
N HIS A 334 12.60 -13.41 28.73
CA HIS A 334 12.71 -14.03 30.05
C HIS A 334 12.28 -15.50 29.97
N CYS A 335 13.24 -16.44 29.94
CA CYS A 335 12.95 -17.85 30.19
C CYS A 335 12.65 -18.04 31.68
N GLY A 336 11.42 -18.44 32.01
CA GLY A 336 11.10 -18.89 33.37
C GLY A 336 11.66 -20.29 33.61
N GLU A 337 12.48 -20.44 34.66
CA GLU A 337 12.80 -21.76 35.21
C GLU A 337 11.49 -22.44 35.67
N SER A 338 11.31 -23.70 35.29
CA SER A 338 10.19 -24.51 35.76
C SER A 338 10.33 -24.77 37.25
N ALA A 339 9.64 -24.00 38.08
CA ALA A 339 9.51 -24.26 39.51
C ALA A 339 8.08 -24.74 39.83
N ASP A 340 8.04 -25.74 40.70
CA ASP A 340 6.94 -26.60 41.08
C ASP A 340 5.59 -25.91 41.38
N ARG A 341 4.52 -26.70 41.22
CA ARG A 341 3.15 -26.38 41.63
C ARG A 341 3.10 -25.99 43.11
N GLN A 342 3.19 -24.71 43.42
CA GLN A 342 2.39 -24.02 44.43
C GLN A 342 2.85 -22.57 44.57
N SER A 343 1.88 -21.66 44.51
CA SER A 343 1.99 -20.21 44.68
C SER A 343 2.71 -19.48 43.54
N LEU A 344 1.99 -18.51 42.94
CA LEU A 344 2.43 -17.12 42.77
C LEU A 344 1.61 -16.47 41.65
N GLN A 345 0.72 -15.56 42.08
CA GLN A 345 0.26 -14.47 41.23
C GLN A 345 1.47 -13.55 40.99
N HIS A 346 2.23 -13.72 39.92
CA HIS A 346 3.09 -12.64 39.42
C HIS A 346 3.15 -12.67 37.89
N ARG A 347 2.79 -11.53 37.32
CA ARG A 347 2.68 -11.24 35.88
C ARG A 347 4.00 -11.54 35.17
N HIS A 348 3.93 -12.20 34.03
CA HIS A 348 5.04 -12.34 33.08
C HIS A 348 4.77 -11.42 31.89
N GLY A 349 5.79 -10.69 31.43
CA GLY A 349 5.62 -9.81 30.27
C GLY A 349 6.93 -9.47 29.57
N LEU A 350 6.80 -9.28 28.26
CA LEU A 350 7.81 -8.76 27.33
C LEU A 350 7.96 -7.23 27.50
N HIS A 351 9.17 -6.70 27.28
CA HIS A 351 9.43 -5.26 27.26
C HIS A 351 10.24 -4.88 26.01
N LEU A 352 9.71 -3.97 25.21
CA LEU A 352 10.43 -3.34 24.09
C LEU A 352 10.91 -1.95 24.50
N ARG A 353 12.17 -1.61 24.18
CA ARG A 353 12.73 -0.27 24.38
C ARG A 353 13.46 0.18 23.12
N ARG A 354 13.01 1.30 22.53
CA ARG A 354 13.70 1.97 21.41
C ARG A 354 15.08 2.41 21.88
N ARG A 355 16.13 2.04 21.14
CA ARG A 355 17.50 2.48 21.43
C ARG A 355 17.62 3.94 21.01
N GLY A 356 17.77 4.85 21.99
CA GLY A 356 18.13 6.23 21.69
C GLY A 356 19.60 6.28 21.28
N HIS A 357 19.90 6.90 20.13
CA HIS A 357 21.28 7.22 19.77
C HIS A 357 21.91 8.05 20.88
N ARG A 358 22.94 7.50 21.53
CA ARG A 358 23.87 8.28 22.34
C ARG A 358 25.12 8.52 21.51
N GLN A 359 25.29 9.82 21.25
CA GLN A 359 26.39 10.56 20.61
C GLN A 359 26.40 10.53 19.08
#